data_AF-G8F1A6-F1
#
_entry.id   AF-G8F1A6-F1
#
_cell.length_a   1.000
_cell.length_b   1.000
_cell.length_c   1.000
_cell.angle_alpha   90.00
_cell.angle_beta   90.00
_cell.angle_gamma   90.00
#
_symmetry.space_group_name_H-M   'P 1'
#
loop_
_entity.id
_entity.type
_entity.pdbx_description
1 polymer ?
#
loop_
_entity_poly.entity_id
_entity_poly.type
_entity_poly.pdbx_seq_one_letter_code
_entity_poly.pdbx_strand_id
1 'polypeptide(L)'
;DVIGCTQEMDFILWPRNDIEKIVCLLFSRWKESDEPFRPVQAKFEFHHGDYEKQFLHVLSRKDKTGIVVNNPNQSVFLFIDRQHLQTPKNKATIFKLCSICLYLPQEQLTHWAVGTIEDHLRPYMPE
;
A
#
# COMPACT_ATOMS: atom_id res chain seq x y z
N ASP A 1 16.21 -4.99 16.44
CA ASP A 1 15.77 -4.27 15.23
C ASP A 1 16.48 -4.71 13.98
N VAL A 2 15.83 -4.61 12.82
CA VAL A 2 16.50 -4.75 11.51
C VAL A 2 17.26 -3.45 11.29
N ILE A 3 18.44 -3.35 11.91
CA ILE A 3 19.26 -2.14 11.90
C ILE A 3 20.08 -2.11 10.61
N GLY A 4 19.78 -1.15 9.74
CA GLY A 4 20.79 -0.54 8.87
C GLY A 4 21.06 -1.15 7.49
N CYS A 5 20.13 -1.89 6.87
CA CYS A 5 20.40 -2.53 5.57
C CYS A 5 19.43 -2.22 4.43
N THR A 6 18.58 -1.20 4.51
CA THR A 6 17.60 -0.98 3.44
C THR A 6 17.46 0.51 3.11
N GLN A 7 18.12 0.90 2.02
CA GLN A 7 17.89 2.18 1.34
C GLN A 7 16.63 2.14 0.46
N GLU A 8 16.09 0.95 0.15
CA GLU A 8 14.83 0.76 -0.57
C GLU A 8 13.69 0.53 0.44
N MET A 9 12.73 1.45 0.54
CA MET A 9 11.60 1.47 1.49
C MET A 9 10.45 0.50 1.14
N ASP A 10 10.60 -0.37 0.13
CA ASP A 10 9.49 -1.15 -0.43
C ASP A 10 9.29 -2.51 0.26
N PHE A 11 9.56 -2.64 1.55
CA PHE A 11 9.41 -3.92 2.26
C PHE A 11 8.50 -3.78 3.49
N ILE A 12 7.54 -4.70 3.59
CA ILE A 12 6.67 -4.87 4.76
C ILE A 12 7.34 -5.88 5.68
N LEU A 13 7.74 -5.43 6.87
CA LEU A 13 8.33 -6.28 7.90
C LEU A 13 7.25 -7.07 8.63
N TRP A 14 7.09 -8.33 8.23
CA TRP A 14 6.27 -9.27 8.97
C TRP A 14 6.95 -9.75 10.26
N PRO A 15 6.26 -9.84 11.42
CA PRO A 15 4.90 -9.38 11.77
C PRO A 15 4.92 -8.14 12.67
N ARG A 16 5.68 -7.08 12.34
CA ARG A 16 6.09 -6.10 13.36
C ARG A 16 5.02 -5.14 13.87
N ASN A 17 3.75 -5.25 13.45
CA ASN A 17 2.68 -4.30 13.80
C ASN A 17 3.11 -2.83 13.66
N ASP A 18 4.08 -2.56 12.78
CA ASP A 18 4.71 -1.27 12.55
C ASP A 18 3.93 -0.43 11.54
N ILE A 19 3.00 -1.05 10.83
CA ILE A 19 2.09 -0.42 9.88
C ILE A 19 0.67 -0.69 10.34
N GLU A 20 -0.11 0.36 10.62
CA GLU A 20 -1.53 0.24 10.95
C GLU A 20 -2.38 -0.04 9.69
N LYS A 21 -2.12 0.71 8.62
CA LYS A 21 -2.79 0.56 7.33
C LYS A 21 -1.97 1.20 6.22
N ILE A 22 -2.21 0.76 5.00
CA ILE A 22 -1.77 1.42 3.78
C ILE A 22 -2.95 2.25 3.27
N VAL A 23 -2.72 3.55 3.03
CA VAL A 23 -3.71 4.46 2.46
C VAL A 23 -3.20 4.96 1.12
N CYS A 24 -4.03 4.90 0.08
CA CYS A 24 -3.73 5.49 -1.22
C CYS A 24 -4.69 6.65 -1.47
N LEU A 25 -4.14 7.81 -1.83
CA LEU A 25 -4.92 8.99 -2.22
C LEU A 25 -4.76 9.20 -3.71
N LEU A 26 -5.87 9.31 -4.43
CA LEU A 26 -5.89 9.57 -5.86
C LEU A 26 -6.35 11.00 -6.10
N PHE A 27 -5.58 11.74 -6.89
CA PHE A 27 -5.91 13.10 -7.30
C PHE A 27 -5.97 13.15 -8.83
N SER A 28 -6.98 13.82 -9.38
CA SER A 28 -7.13 13.99 -10.83
C SER A 28 -7.63 15.39 -11.17
N ARG A 29 -7.49 15.75 -12.45
CA ARG A 29 -8.03 16.98 -13.04
C ARG A 29 -8.41 16.69 -14.49
N TRP A 30 -9.18 17.58 -15.10
CA TRP A 30 -9.42 17.51 -16.54
C TRP A 30 -8.10 17.66 -17.30
N LYS A 31 -7.97 16.88 -18.37
CA LYS A 31 -6.85 17.01 -19.30
C LYS A 31 -6.82 18.44 -19.84
N GLU A 32 -5.63 19.01 -19.97
CA GLU A 32 -5.41 20.38 -20.49
C GLU A 32 -6.00 21.51 -19.63
N SER A 33 -6.48 21.23 -18.42
CA SER A 33 -6.90 22.25 -17.47
C SER A 33 -5.71 22.76 -16.65
N ASP A 34 -5.68 24.07 -16.41
CA ASP A 34 -4.76 24.73 -15.47
C ASP A 34 -5.24 24.65 -14.00
N GLU A 35 -6.42 24.06 -13.76
CA GLU A 35 -6.91 23.84 -12.41
C GLU A 35 -5.97 22.91 -11.62
N PRO A 36 -5.88 23.10 -10.29
CA PRO A 36 -5.16 22.18 -9.42
C PRO A 36 -5.79 20.78 -9.47
N PHE A 37 -4.98 19.76 -9.19
CA PHE A 37 -5.50 18.42 -9.00
C PHE A 37 -6.44 18.39 -7.79
N ARG A 38 -7.57 17.71 -7.97
CA ARG A 38 -8.57 17.52 -6.92
C ARG A 38 -8.61 16.07 -6.47
N PRO A 39 -8.90 15.82 -5.18
CA PRO A 39 -9.05 14.47 -4.67
C PRO A 39 -10.22 13.77 -5.38
N VAL A 40 -9.98 12.56 -5.87
CA VAL A 40 -11.06 11.69 -6.35
C VAL A 40 -11.84 11.18 -5.15
N GLN A 41 -13.17 11.18 -5.24
CA GLN A 41 -14.07 10.73 -4.16
C GLN A 41 -14.10 9.19 -4.07
N ALA A 42 -12.96 8.58 -3.73
CA ALA A 42 -12.80 7.14 -3.58
C ALA A 42 -11.91 6.82 -2.36
N LYS A 43 -12.17 5.67 -1.74
CA LYS A 43 -11.48 5.24 -0.51
C LYS A 43 -10.63 4.00 -0.76
N PHE A 44 -9.31 4.16 -0.68
CA PHE A 44 -8.33 3.10 -0.84
C PHE A 44 -7.57 2.91 0.47
N GLU A 45 -8.05 1.99 1.30
CA GLU A 45 -7.43 1.63 2.56
C GLU A 45 -7.24 0.12 2.64
N PHE A 46 -6.08 -0.30 3.16
CA PHE A 46 -5.75 -1.69 3.40
C PHE A 46 -5.17 -1.83 4.81
N HIS A 47 -5.99 -2.31 5.74
CA HIS A 47 -5.62 -2.45 7.15
C HIS A 47 -4.72 -3.65 7.41
N HIS A 48 -3.87 -3.53 8.44
CA HIS A 48 -2.91 -4.56 8.80
C HIS A 48 -3.55 -5.92 9.06
N GLY A 49 -4.65 -5.97 9.80
CA GLY A 49 -5.36 -7.22 10.08
C GLY A 49 -5.85 -7.95 8.82
N ASP A 50 -6.05 -7.26 7.69
CA ASP A 50 -6.51 -7.86 6.44
C ASP A 50 -5.37 -8.46 5.62
N TYR A 51 -4.25 -7.74 5.45
CA TYR A 51 -3.09 -8.33 4.77
C TYR A 51 -2.37 -9.33 5.67
N GLU A 52 -2.46 -9.22 7.00
CA GLU A 52 -1.91 -10.19 7.94
C GLU A 52 -2.49 -11.59 7.76
N LYS A 53 -3.82 -11.69 7.70
CA LYS A 53 -4.51 -12.96 7.44
C LYS A 53 -4.07 -13.56 6.11
N GLN A 54 -3.87 -12.72 5.09
CA GLN A 54 -3.43 -13.18 3.77
C GLN A 54 -1.95 -13.59 3.77
N PHE A 55 -1.07 -12.88 4.47
CA PHE A 55 0.35 -13.24 4.59
C PHE A 55 0.53 -14.56 5.31
N LEU A 56 -0.23 -14.81 6.39
CA LEU A 56 -0.25 -16.12 7.06
C LEU A 56 -0.62 -17.25 6.08
N HIS A 57 -1.62 -17.02 5.23
CA HIS A 57 -1.98 -17.99 4.20
C HIS A 57 -0.87 -18.17 3.15
N VAL A 58 -0.22 -17.09 2.73
CA VAL A 58 0.90 -17.11 1.78
C VAL A 58 2.14 -17.83 2.34
N LEU A 59 2.41 -17.73 3.64
CA LEU A 59 3.53 -18.43 4.27
C LEU A 59 3.42 -19.95 4.13
N SER A 60 2.20 -20.49 4.12
CA SER A 60 1.96 -21.93 3.90
C SER A 60 2.29 -22.39 2.48
N ARG A 61 2.38 -21.46 1.51
CA ARG A 61 2.63 -21.76 0.10
C ARG A 61 4.14 -21.82 -0.20
N LYS A 62 4.49 -22.61 -1.23
CA LYS A 62 5.87 -22.69 -1.73
C LYS A 62 6.27 -21.49 -2.58
N ASP A 63 5.29 -20.79 -3.14
CA ASP A 63 5.53 -19.65 -4.04
C ASP A 63 6.27 -18.52 -3.33
N LYS A 64 7.22 -17.91 -4.05
CA LYS A 64 8.04 -16.80 -3.54
C LYS A 64 7.75 -15.50 -4.24
N THR A 65 7.16 -15.53 -5.43
CA THR A 65 6.94 -14.34 -6.27
C THR A 65 5.53 -14.31 -6.81
N GLY A 66 5.07 -13.12 -7.21
CA GLY A 66 3.76 -12.94 -7.84
C GLY A 66 2.59 -13.18 -6.90
N ILE A 67 2.80 -12.97 -5.59
CA ILE A 67 1.74 -13.04 -4.60
C ILE A 67 0.90 -11.77 -4.73
N VAL A 68 -0.42 -11.94 -4.83
CA VAL A 68 -1.36 -10.82 -4.83
C VAL A 68 -2.18 -10.90 -3.55
N VAL A 69 -2.22 -9.80 -2.81
CA VAL A 69 -3.12 -9.62 -1.67
C VAL A 69 -4.00 -8.40 -1.90
N ASN A 70 -5.21 -8.41 -1.37
CA ASN A 70 -6.16 -7.31 -1.59
C ASN A 70 -6.96 -6.97 -0.34
N ASN A 71 -7.42 -5.73 -0.23
CA ASN A 71 -8.31 -5.35 0.85
C ASN A 71 -9.71 -6.02 0.68
N PRO A 72 -10.53 -6.10 1.73
CA PRO A 72 -11.85 -6.76 1.67
C PRO A 72 -12.77 -6.22 0.58
N ASN A 73 -12.68 -4.92 0.30
CA ASN A 73 -13.49 -4.24 -0.72
C ASN A 73 -12.95 -4.43 -2.15
N GLN A 74 -11.83 -5.13 -2.33
CA GLN A 74 -11.18 -5.34 -3.63
C GLN A 74 -10.89 -4.03 -4.39
N SER A 75 -10.60 -2.96 -3.65
CA SER A 75 -10.23 -1.65 -4.21
C SER A 75 -8.72 -1.41 -4.23
N VAL A 76 -7.96 -2.15 -3.43
CA VAL A 76 -6.48 -2.08 -3.37
C VAL A 76 -5.91 -3.48 -3.50
N PHE A 77 -5.00 -3.66 -4.45
CA PHE A 77 -4.24 -4.89 -4.68
C PHE A 77 -2.75 -4.60 -4.53
N LEU A 78 -2.08 -5.38 -3.69
CA LEU A 78 -0.63 -5.33 -3.51
C LEU A 78 -0.02 -6.55 -4.17
N PHE A 79 0.91 -6.32 -5.08
CA PHE A 79 1.74 -7.36 -5.66
C PHE A 79 3.01 -7.42 -4.84
N ILE A 80 3.27 -8.57 -4.23
CA ILE A 80 4.38 -8.74 -3.31
C ILE A 80 5.18 -9.99 -3.64
N ASP A 81 6.45 -9.95 -3.27
CA ASP A 81 7.35 -11.09 -3.30
C ASP A 81 7.79 -11.44 -1.87
N ARG A 82 7.77 -12.73 -1.53
CA ARG A 82 8.30 -13.26 -0.28
C ARG A 82 9.80 -13.46 -0.41
N GLN A 83 10.56 -12.74 0.42
CA GLN A 83 12.00 -12.89 0.52
C GLN A 83 12.41 -13.32 1.93
N HIS A 84 13.58 -13.95 2.03
CA HIS A 84 14.18 -14.29 3.33
C HIS A 84 15.42 -13.44 3.51
N LEU A 85 15.38 -12.54 4.49
CA LEU A 85 16.55 -11.78 4.89
C LEU A 85 17.33 -12.61 5.90
N GLN A 86 18.51 -13.09 5.49
CA GLN A 86 19.46 -13.73 6.39
C GLN A 86 20.52 -12.70 6.82
N THR A 87 20.58 -12.44 8.11
CA THR A 87 21.68 -11.72 8.76
C THR A 87 22.45 -12.69 9.65
N PRO A 88 23.72 -12.39 10.03
CA PRO A 88 24.48 -13.24 10.92
C PRO A 88 23.79 -13.54 12.27
N LYS A 89 22.87 -12.67 12.69
CA LYS A 89 22.15 -12.75 13.97
C LYS A 89 20.69 -13.17 13.86
N ASN A 90 20.08 -13.13 12.66
CA ASN A 90 18.64 -13.33 12.52
C ASN A 90 18.24 -13.78 11.11
N LYS A 91 17.21 -14.63 11.01
CA LYS A 91 16.51 -14.95 9.77
C LYS A 91 15.10 -14.37 9.85
N ALA A 92 14.79 -13.42 8.98
CA ALA A 92 13.47 -12.81 8.90
C ALA A 92 12.83 -13.12 7.54
N THR A 93 11.52 -13.36 7.54
CA THR A 93 10.74 -13.34 6.29
C THR A 93 10.25 -11.92 6.07
N ILE A 94 10.47 -11.40 4.88
CA ILE A 94 10.03 -10.07 4.47
C ILE A 94 9.14 -10.20 3.24
N PHE A 95 8.19 -9.30 3.09
CA PHE A 95 7.37 -9.17 1.89
C PHE A 95 7.76 -7.89 1.19
N LYS A 96 8.41 -8.01 0.03
CA LYS A 96 8.75 -6.86 -0.82
C LYS A 96 7.52 -6.48 -1.62
N LEU A 97 7.10 -5.23 -1.53
CA LEU A 97 6.06 -4.65 -2.38
C LEU A 97 6.67 -4.36 -3.76
N CYS A 98 6.09 -4.98 -4.79
CA CYS A 98 6.54 -4.85 -6.17
C CYS A 98 5.69 -3.83 -6.94
N SER A 99 4.37 -3.82 -6.71
CA SER A 99 3.47 -2.84 -7.29
C SER A 99 2.15 -2.74 -6.51
N ILE A 100 1.43 -1.64 -6.73
CA ILE A 100 0.08 -1.41 -6.23
C ILE A 100 -0.85 -1.24 -7.42
N CYS A 101 -2.02 -1.87 -7.38
CA CYS A 101 -3.12 -1.61 -8.29
C CYS A 101 -4.34 -1.12 -7.51
N LEU A 102 -4.93 -0.02 -7.97
CA LEU A 102 -6.15 0.55 -7.43
C LEU A 102 -7.29 0.28 -8.41
N TYR A 103 -8.35 -0.34 -7.90
CA TYR A 103 -9.57 -0.53 -8.68
C TYR A 103 -10.52 0.63 -8.43
N LEU A 104 -10.79 1.41 -9.49
CA LEU A 104 -11.70 2.55 -9.47
C LEU A 104 -12.72 2.39 -10.60
N PRO A 105 -14.03 2.33 -10.31
CA PRO A 105 -15.07 2.37 -11.33
C PRO A 105 -14.97 3.63 -12.19
N GLN A 106 -15.19 3.49 -13.50
CA GLN A 106 -15.04 4.60 -14.46
C GLN A 106 -15.93 5.81 -14.11
N GLU A 107 -17.14 5.56 -13.61
CA GLU A 107 -18.07 6.60 -13.15
C GLU A 107 -17.54 7.45 -11.99
N GLN A 108 -16.60 6.94 -11.20
CA GLN A 108 -16.00 7.68 -10.09
C GLN A 108 -14.83 8.58 -10.53
N LEU A 109 -14.29 8.42 -11.75
CA LEU A 109 -13.18 9.23 -12.25
C LEU A 109 -13.51 10.72 -12.38
N THR A 110 -14.79 11.05 -12.52
CA THR A 110 -15.29 12.41 -12.66
C THR A 110 -15.83 12.98 -11.35
N HIS A 111 -15.80 12.20 -10.27
CA HIS A 111 -16.30 12.61 -8.97
C HIS A 111 -15.15 13.11 -8.11
N TRP A 112 -15.05 14.43 -7.97
CA TRP A 112 -14.07 15.08 -7.12
C TRP A 112 -14.64 15.44 -5.75
N ALA A 113 -13.89 15.13 -4.71
CA ALA A 113 -14.14 15.64 -3.38
C ALA A 113 -13.67 17.10 -3.25
N VAL A 114 -14.12 17.76 -2.18
CA VAL A 114 -13.71 19.13 -1.84
C VAL A 114 -12.34 19.16 -1.18
N GLY A 115 -11.66 20.30 -1.27
CA GLY A 115 -10.34 20.55 -0.68
C GLY A 115 -9.19 20.40 -1.67
N THR A 116 -8.01 20.84 -1.24
CA THR A 116 -6.77 20.75 -2.01
C THR A 116 -5.99 19.47 -1.70
N ILE A 117 -4.90 19.22 -2.41
CA ILE A 117 -4.00 18.10 -2.11
C ILE A 117 -3.47 18.22 -0.68
N GLU A 118 -3.08 19.42 -0.28
CA GLU A 118 -2.49 19.73 1.03
C GLU A 118 -3.48 19.44 2.15
N ASP A 119 -4.77 19.79 1.98
CA ASP A 119 -5.82 19.51 2.96
C ASP A 119 -5.91 18.01 3.26
N HIS A 120 -5.77 17.17 2.24
CA HIS A 120 -5.88 15.71 2.35
C HIS A 120 -4.58 15.04 2.75
N LEU A 121 -3.42 15.63 2.48
CA LEU A 121 -2.11 15.12 2.91
C LEU A 121 -1.76 15.50 4.35
N ARG A 122 -2.29 16.61 4.85
CA ARG A 122 -1.98 17.14 6.20
C ARG A 122 -2.07 16.10 7.33
N PRO A 123 -3.07 15.19 7.39
CA PRO A 123 -3.14 14.17 8.43
C PRO A 123 -1.97 13.17 8.45
N TYR A 124 -1.21 13.07 7.35
CA TYR A 124 -0.12 12.12 7.17
C TYR A 124 1.27 12.79 7.23
N MET A 125 1.33 14.11 7.33
CA MET A 125 2.59 14.85 7.43
C MET A 125 2.95 15.05 8.91
N PRO A 126 4.26 15.07 9.25
CA PRO A 126 4.70 15.47 10.59
C PRO A 126 4.28 16.92 10.87
N GLU A 127 4.04 17.24 12.15
CA GLU A 127 3.79 18.62 12.61
C GLU A 127 4.99 19.55 12.39
#